data_AF-K2B4Z3-F1
#
_entry.id   AF-K2B4Z3-F1
#
_cell.length_a   1.000
_cell.length_b   1.000
_cell.length_c   1.000
_cell.angle_alpha   90.00
_cell.angle_beta   90.00
_cell.angle_gamma   90.00
#
_symmetry.space_group_name_H-M   'P 1'
#
loop_
_entity.id
_entity.type
_entity.pdbx_description
1 polymer ?
#
loop_
_entity_poly.entity_id
_entity_poly.type
_entity_poly.pdbx_seq_one_letter_code
_entity_poly.pdbx_strand_id
1 'polypeptide(L)'
;MAVETYLEQGVNDFQAQSGQAIVMDPETGAILAMANYPTFDPNSYSDAYELSEIELTEAQMEYVYNEGTEEEPIYYLYTHIDPDEKIRIFQDTDNPNRWYSYTNLQGPAVYKNNTIQSIYEPGSVFKSLAMAAAINAGEVEPDTEFNCTGPIEVDEYTIDNSTHTAYGWESMTDVLVHSDNIGMAYVAELLGNSLFYSYIQAFGFGKRTDIQLDGEETGYIEYYEDWAKSELVTHAFGQGISATPIQMITAMAALANDGVLMQPYLIEKIEYADGSITEYEPEIIRQVVTGDTAEKLTAMLTAVIERGEGIQAKLEDYYVAGKTGTSQTYKYGEPLEGAGTTIGSFVGYAPLNDPQFIVLVKYDYPKTSIWGGSTAAKTFASIADFIFDYYNIPPDKN
;
A
#
# COMPACT_ATOMS: atom_id res chain seq x y z
N MET A 1 -15.39 13.52 -1.50
CA MET A 1 -16.03 13.55 -0.16
C MET A 1 -16.23 12.16 0.43
N ALA A 2 -17.00 11.22 -0.14
CA ALA A 2 -17.25 9.92 0.54
C ALA A 2 -15.96 9.13 0.87
N VAL A 3 -15.06 8.97 -0.09
CA VAL A 3 -13.77 8.28 0.10
C VAL A 3 -12.91 8.96 1.18
N GLU A 4 -12.84 10.30 1.18
CA GLU A 4 -12.11 11.06 2.19
C GLU A 4 -12.70 10.86 3.59
N THR A 5 -14.04 10.84 3.71
CA THR A 5 -14.73 10.61 4.98
C THR A 5 -14.46 9.22 5.53
N TYR A 6 -14.53 8.17 4.70
CA TYR A 6 -14.20 6.81 5.17
C TYR A 6 -12.73 6.64 5.52
N LEU A 7 -11.83 7.33 4.80
CA LEU A 7 -10.41 7.33 5.10
C LEU A 7 -10.12 8.05 6.43
N GLU A 8 -10.67 9.24 6.64
CA GLU A 8 -10.57 9.98 7.90
C GLU A 8 -11.12 9.16 9.07
N GLN A 9 -12.31 8.57 8.91
CA GLN A 9 -12.89 7.71 9.93
C GLN A 9 -11.96 6.55 10.25
N GLY A 10 -11.41 5.87 9.25
CA GLY A 10 -10.47 4.78 9.47
C GLY A 10 -9.18 5.25 10.16
N VAL A 11 -8.57 6.37 9.74
CA VAL A 11 -7.38 6.91 10.44
C VAL A 11 -7.68 7.15 11.92
N ASN A 12 -8.84 7.72 12.24
CA ASN A 12 -9.26 7.99 13.61
C ASN A 12 -9.57 6.70 14.40
N ASP A 13 -10.36 5.79 13.83
CA ASP A 13 -10.77 4.52 14.45
C ASP A 13 -9.55 3.65 14.76
N PHE A 14 -8.53 3.71 13.89
CA PHE A 14 -7.34 2.87 14.01
C PHE A 14 -6.14 3.58 14.61
N GLN A 15 -6.29 4.86 14.94
CA GLN A 15 -5.24 5.74 15.47
C GLN A 15 -3.98 5.71 14.60
N ALA A 16 -4.16 5.63 13.27
CA ALA A 16 -3.07 5.72 12.32
C ALA A 16 -2.50 7.15 12.29
N GLN A 17 -1.23 7.28 11.94
CA GLN A 17 -0.62 8.61 11.77
C GLN A 17 -1.16 9.31 10.52
N SER A 18 -1.35 8.55 9.45
CA SER A 18 -1.91 9.04 8.20
C SER A 18 -2.57 7.91 7.42
N GLY A 19 -3.37 8.27 6.42
CA GLY A 19 -4.01 7.36 5.50
C GLY A 19 -3.98 7.87 4.08
N GLN A 20 -4.01 6.94 3.13
CA GLN A 20 -4.17 7.22 1.70
C GLN A 20 -5.21 6.26 1.11
N ALA A 21 -6.04 6.78 0.20
CA ALA A 21 -6.95 5.95 -0.58
C ALA A 21 -6.96 6.39 -2.04
N ILE A 22 -6.97 5.42 -2.96
CA ILE A 22 -7.10 5.65 -4.41
C ILE A 22 -8.22 4.75 -4.90
N VAL A 23 -9.13 5.30 -5.69
CA VAL A 23 -10.13 4.56 -6.46
C VAL A 23 -9.84 4.81 -7.94
N MET A 24 -9.69 3.74 -8.70
CA MET A 24 -9.32 3.76 -10.11
C MET A 24 -10.28 2.87 -10.90
N ASP A 25 -10.63 3.29 -12.11
CA ASP A 25 -11.22 2.42 -13.12
C ASP A 25 -10.09 1.56 -13.73
N PRO A 26 -10.12 0.23 -13.59
CA PRO A 26 -9.04 -0.62 -14.05
C PRO A 26 -8.95 -0.73 -15.58
N GLU A 27 -10.08 -0.61 -16.30
CA GLU A 27 -10.14 -0.72 -17.76
C GLU A 27 -9.44 0.48 -18.41
N THR A 28 -9.65 1.67 -17.85
CA THR A 28 -9.17 2.93 -18.43
C THR A 28 -7.92 3.49 -17.77
N GLY A 29 -7.69 3.20 -16.48
CA GLY A 29 -6.70 3.89 -15.65
C GLY A 29 -7.20 5.23 -15.07
N ALA A 30 -8.48 5.58 -15.25
CA ALA A 30 -9.01 6.84 -14.73
C ALA A 30 -9.02 6.84 -13.19
N ILE A 31 -8.49 7.91 -12.59
CA ILE A 31 -8.56 8.12 -11.14
C ILE A 31 -9.92 8.71 -10.78
N LEU A 32 -10.78 7.89 -10.16
CA LEU A 32 -12.12 8.28 -9.71
C LEU A 32 -12.09 9.03 -8.37
N ALA A 33 -11.15 8.66 -7.50
CA ALA A 33 -10.88 9.36 -6.25
C ALA A 33 -9.43 9.18 -5.80
N MET A 34 -8.87 10.22 -5.19
CA MET A 34 -7.53 10.20 -4.60
C MET A 34 -7.54 11.04 -3.33
N ALA A 35 -7.32 10.39 -2.19
CA ALA A 35 -7.47 11.00 -0.87
C ALA A 35 -6.25 10.77 -0.01
N ASN A 36 -5.90 11.78 0.78
CA ASN A 36 -4.90 11.73 1.84
C ASN A 36 -5.54 12.26 3.13
N TYR A 37 -5.17 11.69 4.27
CA TYR A 37 -5.53 12.23 5.57
C TYR A 37 -4.35 12.11 6.54
N PRO A 38 -4.03 13.11 7.38
CA PRO A 38 -4.67 14.44 7.44
C PRO A 38 -4.54 15.26 6.15
N THR A 39 -5.50 16.15 5.91
CA THR A 39 -5.53 17.06 4.75
C THR A 39 -5.44 18.53 5.21
N PHE A 40 -5.54 19.48 4.27
CA PHE A 40 -5.51 20.92 4.53
C PHE A 40 -6.63 21.65 3.78
N ASP A 41 -7.05 22.80 4.28
CA ASP A 41 -7.94 23.71 3.55
C ASP A 41 -7.11 24.65 2.66
N PRO A 42 -7.25 24.61 1.32
CA PRO A 42 -6.52 25.50 0.43
C PRO A 42 -6.89 26.99 0.62
N ASN A 43 -8.05 27.31 1.21
CA ASN A 43 -8.42 28.68 1.54
C ASN A 43 -7.78 29.17 2.85
N SER A 44 -7.26 28.25 3.66
CA SER A 44 -6.70 28.50 4.99
C SER A 44 -5.32 27.84 5.12
N TYR A 45 -4.46 28.07 4.13
CA TYR A 45 -3.11 27.48 4.04
C TYR A 45 -2.22 27.81 5.26
N SER A 46 -2.46 28.91 5.98
CA SER A 46 -1.68 29.22 7.19
C SER A 46 -1.90 28.19 8.32
N ASP A 47 -3.02 27.48 8.31
CA ASP A 47 -3.47 26.64 9.43
C ASP A 47 -2.52 25.47 9.67
N ALA A 48 -1.84 24.98 8.61
CA ALA A 48 -0.85 23.92 8.76
C ALA A 48 0.43 24.36 9.51
N TYR A 49 0.61 25.66 9.74
CA TYR A 49 1.71 26.21 10.53
C TYR A 49 1.27 26.64 11.94
N GLU A 50 -0.02 26.54 12.27
CA GLU A 50 -0.51 26.88 13.60
C GLU A 50 0.09 25.95 14.66
N LEU A 51 0.50 26.57 15.76
CA LEU A 51 1.11 25.89 16.89
C LEU A 51 0.13 25.87 18.07
N SER A 52 0.01 24.72 18.70
CA SER A 52 -0.68 24.54 19.98
C SER A 52 0.34 24.25 21.07
N GLU A 53 0.15 24.86 22.25
CA GLU A 53 0.98 24.54 23.42
C GLU A 53 0.68 23.11 23.87
N ILE A 54 1.73 22.35 24.15
CA ILE A 54 1.64 20.98 24.65
C ILE A 54 2.29 20.88 26.02
N GLU A 55 1.67 20.11 26.90
CA GLU A 55 2.26 19.76 28.19
C GLU A 55 2.94 18.39 28.07
N LEU A 56 4.27 18.38 28.20
CA LEU A 56 5.05 17.16 28.22
C LEU A 56 5.24 16.68 29.66
N THR A 57 4.89 15.43 29.93
CA THR A 57 5.18 14.78 31.21
C THR A 57 6.69 14.55 31.36
N GLU A 58 7.18 14.36 32.59
CA GLU A 58 8.59 14.02 32.85
C GLU A 58 9.02 12.78 32.04
N ALA A 59 8.14 11.78 31.91
CA ALA A 59 8.40 10.58 31.11
C ALA A 59 8.49 10.88 29.61
N GLN A 60 7.70 11.82 29.08
CA GLN A 60 7.79 12.22 27.66
C GLN A 60 9.02 13.07 27.37
N MET A 61 9.49 13.85 28.36
CA MET A 61 10.71 14.65 28.23
C MET A 61 11.96 13.79 28.01
N GLU A 62 12.00 12.55 28.51
CA GLU A 62 13.09 11.60 28.23
C GLU A 62 13.16 11.20 26.74
N TYR A 63 12.10 11.46 25.98
CA TYR A 63 11.93 11.08 24.58
C TYR A 63 11.90 12.30 23.66
N VAL A 64 12.30 13.46 24.17
CA VAL A 64 12.56 14.64 23.35
C VAL A 64 14.00 14.60 22.88
N TYR A 65 14.19 14.46 21.57
CA TYR A 65 15.53 14.49 20.96
C TYR A 65 15.69 15.68 20.04
N ASN A 66 16.89 16.26 20.06
CA ASN A 66 17.34 17.24 19.08
C ASN A 66 18.01 16.49 17.92
N GLU A 67 17.37 16.45 16.76
CA GLU A 67 17.97 15.95 15.51
C GLU A 67 18.65 17.07 14.69
N GLY A 68 18.60 18.32 15.17
CA GLY A 68 19.25 19.48 14.56
C GLY A 68 20.68 19.71 15.05
N THR A 69 21.21 20.90 14.77
CA THR A 69 22.51 21.33 15.30
C THR A 69 22.33 22.08 16.62
N GLU A 70 23.44 22.42 17.31
CA GLU A 70 23.36 23.29 18.50
C GLU A 70 22.90 24.71 18.15
N GLU A 71 23.20 25.20 16.94
CA GLU A 71 22.81 26.54 16.47
C GLU A 71 21.39 26.57 15.89
N GLU A 72 20.95 25.46 15.30
CA GLU A 72 19.62 25.28 14.72
C GLU A 72 19.00 23.98 15.26
N PRO A 73 18.49 23.99 16.50
CA PRO A 73 17.91 22.79 17.09
C PRO A 73 16.58 22.43 16.41
N ILE A 74 16.37 21.14 16.20
CA ILE A 74 15.13 20.57 15.66
C ILE A 74 14.69 19.50 16.64
N TYR A 75 13.68 19.81 17.43
CA TYR A 75 13.17 18.92 18.46
C TYR A 75 12.04 18.04 17.93
N TYR A 76 12.08 16.78 18.35
CA TYR A 76 11.04 15.81 18.11
C TYR A 76 10.68 15.13 19.43
N LEU A 77 9.38 14.98 19.69
CA LEU A 77 8.87 14.08 20.71
C LEU A 77 8.69 12.70 20.09
N TYR A 78 9.41 11.71 20.58
CA TYR A 78 9.24 10.31 20.22
C TYR A 78 8.24 9.69 21.16
N THR A 79 7.29 8.93 20.65
CA THR A 79 6.36 8.23 21.55
C THR A 79 7.02 6.96 22.05
N HIS A 80 6.72 6.60 23.31
CA HIS A 80 7.25 5.38 23.95
C HIS A 80 6.75 4.08 23.29
N ILE A 81 5.74 4.19 22.44
CA ILE A 81 5.07 3.08 21.78
C ILE A 81 5.78 2.75 20.46
N ASP A 82 6.29 3.78 19.76
CA ASP A 82 7.00 3.64 18.50
C ASP A 82 8.10 4.70 18.36
N PRO A 83 9.38 4.30 18.28
CA PRO A 83 10.50 5.23 18.12
C PRO A 83 10.61 5.86 16.71
N ASP A 84 9.66 5.62 15.81
CA ASP A 84 9.48 6.36 14.54
C ASP A 84 8.26 7.30 14.57
N GLU A 85 7.39 7.19 15.59
CA GLU A 85 6.36 8.19 15.83
C GLU A 85 7.00 9.43 16.46
N LYS A 86 7.47 10.32 15.58
CA LYS A 86 8.03 11.61 15.97
C LYS A 86 7.11 12.76 15.62
N ILE A 87 6.68 13.48 16.65
CA ILE A 87 5.95 14.73 16.49
C ILE A 87 6.96 15.85 16.53
N ARG A 88 6.98 16.70 15.49
CA ARG A 88 7.83 17.89 15.52
C ARG A 88 7.34 18.83 16.61
N ILE A 89 8.22 19.17 17.53
CA ILE A 89 7.93 20.09 18.63
C ILE A 89 8.87 21.29 18.61
N PHE A 90 8.43 22.37 19.23
CA PHE A 90 9.13 23.65 19.27
C PHE A 90 9.23 24.10 20.71
N GLN A 91 10.45 24.39 21.16
CA GLN A 91 10.68 24.96 22.48
C GLN A 91 10.47 26.47 22.42
N ASP A 92 9.76 27.03 23.39
CA ASP A 92 9.60 28.48 23.56
C ASP A 92 10.97 29.13 23.80
N THR A 93 11.27 30.21 23.06
CA THR A 93 12.55 30.91 23.15
C THR A 93 12.74 31.68 24.45
N ASP A 94 11.65 32.12 25.06
CA ASP A 94 11.65 32.92 26.30
C ASP A 94 11.44 32.04 27.55
N ASN A 95 10.87 30.83 27.40
CA ASN A 95 10.65 29.89 28.49
C ASN A 95 10.95 28.42 28.11
N PRO A 96 12.12 27.87 28.48
CA PRO A 96 12.53 26.53 28.06
C PRO A 96 11.65 25.38 28.60
N ASN A 97 10.71 25.66 29.50
CA ASN A 97 9.76 24.66 29.99
C ASN A 97 8.46 24.59 29.17
N ARG A 98 8.27 25.48 28.19
CA ARG A 98 7.08 25.50 27.33
C ARG A 98 7.40 24.92 25.95
N TRP A 99 6.50 24.06 25.50
CA TRP A 99 6.64 23.32 24.26
C TRP A 99 5.39 23.50 23.42
N TYR A 100 5.58 23.44 22.10
CA TYR A 100 4.52 23.55 21.11
C TYR A 100 4.64 22.42 20.10
N SER A 101 3.52 22.00 19.51
CA SER A 101 3.50 21.19 18.28
C SER A 101 2.62 21.86 17.23
N TYR A 102 2.69 21.42 15.98
CA TYR A 102 1.67 21.79 15.02
C TYR A 102 0.30 21.26 15.45
N THR A 103 -0.75 22.08 15.31
CA THR A 103 -2.11 21.70 15.69
C THR A 103 -2.58 20.45 14.94
N ASN A 104 -2.20 20.31 13.67
CA ASN A 104 -2.53 19.16 12.83
C ASN A 104 -1.53 17.98 12.93
N LEU A 105 -0.54 18.07 13.83
CA LEU A 105 0.57 17.13 14.07
C LEU A 105 1.54 16.89 12.90
N GLN A 106 1.12 17.11 11.66
CA GLN A 106 1.89 16.90 10.44
C GLN A 106 2.60 18.18 9.95
N GLY A 107 2.19 19.33 10.44
CA GLY A 107 2.68 20.63 9.99
C GLY A 107 2.46 20.84 8.49
N PRO A 108 3.43 21.46 7.78
CA PRO A 108 3.35 21.65 6.32
C PRO A 108 3.51 20.36 5.51
N ALA A 109 3.74 19.20 6.13
CA ALA A 109 3.81 17.94 5.39
C ALA A 109 2.44 17.55 4.77
N VAL A 110 1.33 18.08 5.29
CA VAL A 110 -0.03 17.88 4.74
C VAL A 110 -0.22 18.35 3.30
N TYR A 111 0.69 19.18 2.78
CA TYR A 111 0.64 19.63 1.38
C TYR A 111 1.13 18.59 0.39
N LYS A 112 1.76 17.52 0.88
CA LYS A 112 2.19 16.41 0.02
C LYS A 112 1.00 15.52 -0.32
N ASN A 113 0.93 15.12 -1.59
CA ASN A 113 0.09 14.04 -2.02
C ASN A 113 0.84 12.72 -1.88
N ASN A 114 0.74 12.08 -0.72
CA ASN A 114 1.49 10.86 -0.40
C ASN A 114 1.08 9.65 -1.26
N THR A 115 0.00 9.74 -2.04
CA THR A 115 -0.33 8.71 -3.04
C THR A 115 0.68 8.62 -4.18
N ILE A 116 1.41 9.71 -4.46
CA ILE A 116 2.42 9.81 -5.53
C ILE A 116 3.78 10.31 -5.04
N GLN A 117 3.83 11.02 -3.90
CA GLN A 117 5.04 11.67 -3.35
C GLN A 117 5.66 10.93 -2.15
N SER A 118 5.17 9.73 -1.84
CA SER A 118 5.72 8.90 -0.76
C SER A 118 5.91 7.47 -1.23
N ILE A 119 7.06 6.90 -0.87
CA ILE A 119 7.42 5.53 -1.16
C ILE A 119 7.29 4.69 0.11
N TYR A 120 6.96 3.42 -0.06
CA TYR A 120 6.88 2.45 1.02
C TYR A 120 7.17 1.05 0.48
N GLU A 121 7.51 0.12 1.37
CA GLU A 121 7.56 -1.29 1.00
C GLU A 121 6.12 -1.84 0.90
N PRO A 122 5.69 -2.40 -0.25
CA PRO A 122 4.31 -2.82 -0.46
C PRO A 122 3.92 -4.05 0.37
N GLY A 123 4.90 -4.83 0.83
CA GLY A 123 4.68 -6.05 1.60
C GLY A 123 3.78 -7.04 0.87
N SER A 124 2.92 -7.72 1.63
CA SER A 124 2.15 -8.87 1.12
C SER A 124 1.16 -8.57 -0.02
N VAL A 125 0.82 -7.31 -0.32
CA VAL A 125 0.05 -6.98 -1.53
C VAL A 125 0.82 -7.42 -2.79
N PHE A 126 2.15 -7.28 -2.76
CA PHE A 126 3.05 -7.59 -3.86
C PHE A 126 3.07 -9.08 -4.23
N LYS A 127 2.71 -9.97 -3.30
CA LYS A 127 2.62 -11.42 -3.55
C LYS A 127 1.70 -11.76 -4.72
N SER A 128 0.64 -10.97 -4.90
CA SER A 128 -0.30 -11.12 -6.03
C SER A 128 0.43 -10.99 -7.36
N LEU A 129 1.37 -10.04 -7.48
CA LEU A 129 2.13 -9.76 -8.69
C LEU A 129 3.22 -10.81 -8.92
N ALA A 130 3.91 -11.23 -7.85
CA ALA A 130 4.90 -12.31 -7.94
C ALA A 130 4.25 -13.65 -8.33
N MET A 131 3.09 -13.97 -7.77
CA MET A 131 2.30 -15.14 -8.17
C MET A 131 1.81 -15.03 -9.62
N ALA A 132 1.34 -13.85 -10.04
CA ALA A 132 0.98 -13.59 -11.43
C ALA A 132 2.15 -13.83 -12.39
N ALA A 133 3.35 -13.37 -12.05
CA ALA A 133 4.56 -13.61 -12.82
C ALA A 133 4.86 -15.11 -12.98
N ALA A 134 4.76 -15.89 -11.91
CA ALA A 134 5.05 -17.33 -11.93
C ALA A 134 4.01 -18.13 -12.71
N ILE A 135 2.71 -17.80 -12.56
CA ILE A 135 1.65 -18.41 -13.38
C ILE A 135 1.83 -18.04 -14.84
N ASN A 136 2.11 -16.78 -15.16
CA ASN A 136 2.30 -16.33 -16.54
C ASN A 136 3.54 -16.97 -17.20
N ALA A 137 4.59 -17.24 -16.42
CA ALA A 137 5.78 -17.95 -16.88
C ALA A 137 5.55 -19.47 -17.03
N GLY A 138 4.43 -20.01 -16.51
CA GLY A 138 4.14 -21.44 -16.51
C GLY A 138 4.93 -22.23 -15.48
N GLU A 139 5.49 -21.56 -14.47
CA GLU A 139 6.27 -22.19 -13.39
C GLU A 139 5.36 -22.86 -12.35
N VAL A 140 4.16 -22.30 -12.14
CA VAL A 140 3.14 -22.85 -11.23
C VAL A 140 1.73 -22.65 -11.81
N GLU A 141 0.79 -23.42 -11.29
CA GLU A 141 -0.67 -23.28 -11.48
C GLU A 141 -1.36 -23.12 -10.12
N PRO A 142 -2.62 -22.64 -10.06
CA PRO A 142 -3.33 -22.42 -8.80
C PRO A 142 -3.40 -23.63 -7.85
N ASP A 143 -3.35 -24.85 -8.40
CA ASP A 143 -3.39 -26.14 -7.70
C ASP A 143 -2.01 -26.80 -7.54
N THR A 144 -0.93 -26.15 -7.99
CA THR A 144 0.44 -26.63 -7.73
C THR A 144 0.67 -26.72 -6.23
N GLU A 145 1.07 -27.89 -5.76
CA GLU A 145 1.26 -28.17 -4.33
C GLU A 145 2.65 -27.73 -3.86
N PHE A 146 2.68 -27.08 -2.71
CA PHE A 146 3.87 -26.72 -1.95
C PHE A 146 3.76 -27.28 -0.54
N ASN A 147 4.89 -27.70 0.04
CA ASN A 147 4.92 -28.20 1.42
C ASN A 147 5.61 -27.17 2.32
N CYS A 148 4.82 -26.36 3.01
CA CYS A 148 5.26 -25.39 4.00
C CYS A 148 5.74 -26.11 5.28
N THR A 149 7.05 -26.40 5.36
CA THR A 149 7.65 -27.16 6.46
C THR A 149 8.03 -26.32 7.69
N GLY A 150 7.80 -25.00 7.64
CA GLY A 150 8.27 -24.03 8.64
C GLY A 150 9.46 -23.20 8.14
N PRO A 151 10.09 -22.42 9.03
CA PRO A 151 11.10 -21.44 8.67
C PRO A 151 12.23 -22.02 7.80
N ILE A 152 12.72 -21.22 6.85
CA ILE A 152 13.82 -21.60 5.95
C ILE A 152 15.01 -20.65 6.13
N GLU A 153 16.21 -21.19 5.94
CA GLU A 153 17.45 -20.42 5.98
C GLU A 153 17.83 -19.99 4.56
N VAL A 154 17.97 -18.69 4.36
CA VAL A 154 18.38 -18.09 3.08
C VAL A 154 19.50 -17.10 3.35
N ASP A 155 20.68 -17.40 2.82
CA ASP A 155 21.93 -16.71 3.16
C ASP A 155 22.19 -16.72 4.68
N GLU A 156 22.21 -15.56 5.33
CA GLU A 156 22.38 -15.41 6.79
C GLU A 156 21.07 -15.16 7.55
N TYR A 157 19.94 -15.19 6.83
CA TYR A 157 18.63 -14.84 7.36
C TYR A 157 17.70 -16.05 7.47
N THR A 158 16.88 -16.06 8.52
CA THR A 158 15.75 -16.98 8.66
C THR A 158 14.50 -16.31 8.10
N ILE A 159 13.90 -16.90 7.07
CA ILE A 159 12.60 -16.47 6.53
C ILE A 159 11.50 -17.29 7.18
N ASP A 160 10.49 -16.61 7.71
CA ASP A 160 9.35 -17.22 8.39
C ASP A 160 8.04 -16.52 8.03
N ASN A 161 6.94 -17.20 8.35
CA ASN A 161 5.60 -16.66 8.30
C ASN A 161 5.33 -15.73 9.47
N SER A 162 4.52 -14.70 9.24
CA SER A 162 4.08 -13.77 10.27
C SER A 162 3.33 -14.48 11.42
N THR A 163 2.74 -15.64 11.14
CA THR A 163 2.02 -16.50 12.09
C THR A 163 2.89 -17.58 12.72
N HIS A 164 4.16 -17.70 12.31
CA HIS A 164 5.08 -18.80 12.66
C HIS A 164 4.48 -20.20 12.38
N THR A 165 3.52 -20.27 11.46
CA THR A 165 2.79 -21.51 11.15
C THR A 165 3.44 -22.21 9.95
N ALA A 166 3.68 -23.51 10.12
CA ALA A 166 3.97 -24.44 9.03
C ALA A 166 2.65 -25.03 8.54
N TYR A 167 2.19 -24.61 7.37
CA TYR A 167 0.87 -25.00 6.84
C TYR A 167 0.84 -26.42 6.26
N GLY A 168 2.00 -27.06 6.07
CA GLY A 168 2.10 -28.37 5.45
C GLY A 168 1.84 -28.30 3.94
N TRP A 169 1.22 -29.33 3.39
CA TRP A 169 0.86 -29.35 1.96
C TRP A 169 -0.30 -28.40 1.68
N GLU A 170 -0.06 -27.42 0.82
CA GLU A 170 -1.03 -26.42 0.41
C GLU A 170 -0.88 -26.08 -1.09
N SER A 171 -1.97 -25.61 -1.70
CA SER A 171 -1.95 -25.15 -3.10
C SER A 171 -1.36 -23.74 -3.21
N MET A 172 -0.95 -23.31 -4.40
CA MET A 172 -0.56 -21.90 -4.63
C MET A 172 -1.70 -20.92 -4.32
N THR A 173 -2.96 -21.35 -4.46
CA THR A 173 -4.11 -20.57 -3.99
C THR A 173 -4.05 -20.38 -2.48
N ASP A 174 -3.78 -21.45 -1.74
CA ASP A 174 -3.70 -21.41 -0.29
C ASP A 174 -2.47 -20.63 0.21
N VAL A 175 -1.35 -20.66 -0.52
CA VAL A 175 -0.19 -19.78 -0.27
C VAL A 175 -0.61 -18.31 -0.25
N LEU A 176 -1.47 -17.86 -1.17
CA LEU A 176 -2.00 -16.49 -1.14
C LEU A 176 -3.05 -16.27 -0.02
N VAL A 177 -3.93 -17.26 0.23
CA VAL A 177 -4.97 -17.20 1.28
C VAL A 177 -4.37 -17.04 2.66
N HIS A 178 -3.32 -17.82 2.96
CA HIS A 178 -2.58 -17.78 4.22
C HIS A 178 -1.49 -16.70 4.23
N SER A 179 -1.23 -16.06 3.09
CA SER A 179 -0.13 -15.10 2.93
C SER A 179 1.20 -15.74 3.33
N ASP A 180 1.47 -16.97 2.90
CA ASP A 180 2.67 -17.75 3.25
C ASP A 180 3.93 -17.16 2.58
N ASN A 181 4.85 -16.62 3.38
CA ASN A 181 6.15 -16.10 2.90
C ASN A 181 7.05 -17.22 2.38
N ILE A 182 6.95 -18.43 2.94
CA ILE A 182 7.80 -19.56 2.58
C ILE A 182 7.38 -20.10 1.21
N GLY A 183 6.08 -20.25 0.96
CA GLY A 183 5.55 -20.55 -0.36
C GLY A 183 5.93 -19.49 -1.41
N MET A 184 5.93 -18.21 -1.03
CA MET A 184 6.40 -17.15 -1.93
C MET A 184 7.92 -17.18 -2.16
N ALA A 185 8.72 -17.65 -1.20
CA ALA A 185 10.15 -17.91 -1.41
C ALA A 185 10.37 -18.98 -2.49
N TYR A 186 9.58 -20.06 -2.45
CA TYR A 186 9.60 -21.09 -3.49
C TYR A 186 9.22 -20.52 -4.86
N VAL A 187 8.16 -19.70 -4.93
CA VAL A 187 7.77 -18.99 -6.17
C VAL A 187 8.91 -18.11 -6.70
N ALA A 188 9.60 -17.39 -5.82
CA ALA A 188 10.74 -16.54 -6.17
C ALA A 188 11.90 -17.35 -6.77
N GLU A 189 12.23 -18.49 -6.17
CA GLU A 189 13.30 -19.37 -6.64
C GLU A 189 13.02 -19.95 -8.03
N LEU A 190 11.76 -20.27 -8.34
CA LEU A 190 11.36 -20.74 -9.68
C LEU A 190 11.54 -19.66 -10.74
N LEU A 191 11.15 -18.42 -10.43
CA LEU A 191 11.32 -17.29 -11.34
C LEU A 191 12.81 -16.93 -11.53
N GLY A 192 13.57 -16.89 -10.43
CA GLY A 192 14.93 -16.37 -10.41
C GLY A 192 15.02 -14.87 -10.66
N ASN A 193 16.21 -14.28 -10.44
CA ASN A 193 16.41 -12.83 -10.41
C ASN A 193 15.97 -12.14 -11.71
N SER A 194 16.47 -12.60 -12.86
CA SER A 194 16.30 -11.90 -14.13
C SER A 194 14.84 -11.86 -14.60
N LEU A 195 14.16 -13.02 -14.57
CA LEU A 195 12.76 -13.10 -14.98
C LEU A 195 11.87 -12.34 -14.01
N PHE A 196 12.08 -12.50 -12.70
CA PHE A 196 11.28 -11.80 -11.71
C PHE A 196 11.43 -10.28 -11.85
N TYR A 197 12.65 -9.77 -11.93
CA TYR A 197 12.92 -8.36 -12.18
C TYR A 197 12.24 -7.84 -13.45
N SER A 198 12.23 -8.63 -14.53
CA SER A 198 11.56 -8.24 -15.78
C SER A 198 10.05 -8.04 -15.59
N TYR A 199 9.39 -8.88 -14.79
CA TYR A 199 7.97 -8.69 -14.45
C TYR A 199 7.75 -7.49 -13.55
N ILE A 200 8.61 -7.27 -12.55
CA ILE A 200 8.51 -6.09 -11.68
C ILE A 200 8.61 -4.80 -12.52
N GLN A 201 9.53 -4.73 -13.48
CA GLN A 201 9.60 -3.61 -14.42
C GLN A 201 8.42 -3.56 -15.39
N ALA A 202 7.90 -4.72 -15.82
CA ALA A 202 6.75 -4.79 -16.71
C ALA A 202 5.50 -4.22 -16.04
N PHE A 203 5.28 -4.50 -14.76
CA PHE A 203 4.23 -3.90 -13.91
C PHE A 203 4.44 -2.40 -13.62
N GLY A 204 5.60 -1.81 -13.97
CA GLY A 204 5.84 -0.37 -13.90
C GLY A 204 6.62 0.12 -12.68
N PHE A 205 7.09 -0.77 -11.81
CA PHE A 205 7.88 -0.37 -10.64
C PHE A 205 9.26 0.21 -11.04
N GLY A 206 9.75 1.15 -10.22
CA GLY A 206 11.01 1.85 -10.46
C GLY A 206 10.92 2.97 -11.52
N LYS A 207 9.71 3.29 -12.01
CA LYS A 207 9.45 4.34 -13.00
C LYS A 207 8.23 5.15 -12.63
N ARG A 208 8.18 6.40 -13.12
CA ARG A 208 6.98 7.23 -13.04
C ARG A 208 5.83 6.55 -13.79
N THR A 209 4.63 6.68 -13.25
CA THR A 209 3.39 6.32 -13.94
C THR A 209 2.98 7.38 -14.95
N ASP A 210 3.59 8.58 -14.89
CA ASP A 210 3.28 9.73 -15.73
C ASP A 210 1.83 10.21 -15.55
N ILE A 211 1.27 10.00 -14.35
CA ILE A 211 0.05 10.66 -13.90
C ILE A 211 0.24 12.18 -13.95
N GLN A 212 -0.81 12.93 -14.27
CA GLN A 212 -0.74 14.37 -14.54
C GLN A 212 -0.61 15.25 -13.27
N LEU A 213 0.18 14.79 -12.29
CA LEU A 213 0.46 15.47 -11.03
C LEU A 213 1.97 15.65 -10.86
N ASP A 214 2.36 16.78 -10.26
CA ASP A 214 3.78 17.08 -10.02
C ASP A 214 4.32 16.35 -8.78
N GLY A 215 5.63 16.13 -8.77
CA GLY A 215 6.35 15.55 -7.64
C GLY A 215 6.28 14.03 -7.54
N GLU A 216 5.85 13.32 -8.58
CA GLU A 216 5.80 11.85 -8.58
C GLU A 216 7.19 11.24 -8.31
N GLU A 217 7.22 10.37 -7.30
CA GLU A 217 8.36 9.54 -6.93
C GLU A 217 8.33 8.20 -7.67
N THR A 218 9.49 7.57 -7.86
CA THR A 218 9.62 6.37 -8.71
C THR A 218 9.71 5.06 -7.93
N GLY A 219 9.76 5.10 -6.60
CA GLY A 219 10.17 3.93 -5.82
C GLY A 219 11.64 3.55 -6.07
N TYR A 220 12.04 2.40 -5.57
CA TYR A 220 13.38 1.85 -5.73
C TYR A 220 13.34 0.32 -5.79
N ILE A 221 14.11 -0.22 -6.72
CA ILE A 221 14.45 -1.64 -6.77
C ILE A 221 15.86 -1.77 -7.35
N GLU A 222 16.72 -2.51 -6.66
CA GLU A 222 18.09 -2.75 -7.10
C GLU A 222 18.11 -3.54 -8.42
N TYR A 223 19.16 -3.42 -9.22
CA TYR A 223 19.30 -4.22 -10.44
C TYR A 223 19.53 -5.70 -10.12
N TYR A 224 18.91 -6.60 -10.88
CA TYR A 224 18.80 -8.03 -10.52
C TYR A 224 20.13 -8.78 -10.38
N GLU A 225 21.21 -8.29 -11.00
CA GLU A 225 22.54 -8.92 -10.92
C GLU A 225 23.20 -8.70 -9.57
N ASP A 226 22.78 -7.67 -8.83
CA ASP A 226 23.31 -7.33 -7.52
C ASP A 226 22.52 -7.98 -6.38
N TRP A 227 21.41 -8.68 -6.70
CA TRP A 227 20.58 -9.32 -5.69
C TRP A 227 21.25 -10.54 -5.06
N ALA A 228 21.31 -10.55 -3.73
CA ALA A 228 21.53 -11.74 -2.94
C ALA A 228 20.35 -12.73 -3.05
N LYS A 229 20.53 -13.96 -2.55
CA LYS A 229 19.45 -14.96 -2.57
C LYS A 229 18.33 -14.56 -1.62
N SER A 230 18.67 -13.95 -0.47
CA SER A 230 17.71 -13.38 0.45
C SER A 230 16.85 -12.30 -0.22
N GLU A 231 17.45 -11.38 -0.99
CA GLU A 231 16.74 -10.32 -1.69
C GLU A 231 15.77 -10.85 -2.76
N LEU A 232 16.18 -11.86 -3.53
CA LEU A 232 15.28 -12.54 -4.47
C LEU A 232 14.00 -13.02 -3.76
N VAL A 233 14.17 -13.69 -2.62
CA VAL A 233 13.06 -14.25 -1.85
C VAL A 233 12.21 -13.15 -1.22
N THR A 234 12.82 -12.13 -0.62
CA THR A 234 12.09 -11.05 0.06
C THR A 234 11.31 -10.16 -0.91
N HIS A 235 11.83 -9.96 -2.12
CA HIS A 235 11.13 -9.26 -3.20
C HIS A 235 9.78 -9.92 -3.53
N ALA A 236 9.66 -11.24 -3.45
CA ALA A 236 8.41 -11.96 -3.78
C ALA A 236 7.27 -11.67 -2.80
N PHE A 237 7.59 -11.21 -1.59
CA PHE A 237 6.61 -10.76 -0.61
C PHE A 237 6.74 -9.27 -0.25
N GLY A 238 7.37 -8.50 -1.15
CA GLY A 238 7.32 -7.03 -1.16
C GLY A 238 8.22 -6.34 -0.14
N GLN A 239 9.31 -6.99 0.31
CA GLN A 239 10.37 -6.40 1.13
C GLN A 239 11.66 -6.26 0.32
N GLY A 240 12.38 -5.15 0.44
CA GLY A 240 13.51 -4.80 -0.42
C GLY A 240 13.12 -4.04 -1.70
N ILE A 241 11.82 -3.82 -1.91
CA ILE A 241 11.25 -3.01 -3.00
C ILE A 241 10.49 -1.86 -2.37
N SER A 242 10.72 -0.64 -2.83
CA SER A 242 9.86 0.49 -2.49
C SER A 242 9.06 0.98 -3.69
N ALA A 243 7.81 1.36 -3.45
CA ALA A 243 6.87 1.81 -4.46
C ALA A 243 6.00 2.94 -3.94
N THR A 244 5.45 3.74 -4.83
CA THR A 244 4.37 4.68 -4.48
C THR A 244 3.01 3.95 -4.45
N PRO A 245 2.02 4.45 -3.70
CA PRO A 245 0.66 3.92 -3.75
C PRO A 245 0.08 3.90 -5.18
N ILE A 246 0.37 4.91 -6.01
CA ILE A 246 -0.09 4.92 -7.41
C ILE A 246 0.53 3.79 -8.23
N GLN A 247 1.81 3.45 -8.06
CA GLN A 247 2.43 2.31 -8.73
C GLN A 247 1.77 0.99 -8.31
N MET A 248 1.52 0.82 -7.01
CA MET A 248 0.93 -0.40 -6.47
C MET A 248 -0.49 -0.63 -7.00
N ILE A 249 -1.36 0.38 -6.98
CA ILE A 249 -2.72 0.24 -7.52
C ILE A 249 -2.72 0.06 -9.04
N THR A 250 -1.84 0.76 -9.78
CA THR A 250 -1.75 0.62 -11.24
C THR A 250 -1.32 -0.80 -11.63
N ALA A 251 -0.34 -1.38 -10.92
CA ALA A 251 0.09 -2.75 -11.15
C ALA A 251 -1.02 -3.78 -10.84
N MET A 252 -1.76 -3.58 -9.75
CA MET A 252 -2.90 -4.45 -9.41
C MET A 252 -4.09 -4.26 -10.36
N ALA A 253 -4.29 -3.05 -10.89
CA ALA A 253 -5.32 -2.75 -11.88
C ALA A 253 -5.12 -3.57 -13.16
N ALA A 254 -3.86 -3.85 -13.53
CA ALA A 254 -3.58 -4.74 -14.65
C ALA A 254 -4.19 -6.14 -14.44
N LEU A 255 -4.20 -6.67 -13.21
CA LEU A 255 -4.85 -7.97 -12.94
C LEU A 255 -6.39 -7.89 -13.07
N ALA A 256 -6.98 -6.74 -12.76
CA ALA A 256 -8.40 -6.48 -12.94
C ALA A 256 -8.78 -6.18 -14.40
N ASN A 257 -7.80 -5.92 -15.27
CA ASN A 257 -7.96 -5.53 -16.66
C ASN A 257 -7.28 -6.54 -17.61
N ASP A 258 -7.57 -7.83 -17.41
CA ASP A 258 -7.07 -8.93 -18.26
C ASP A 258 -5.55 -8.98 -18.47
N GLY A 259 -4.77 -8.45 -17.52
CA GLY A 259 -3.31 -8.35 -17.58
C GLY A 259 -2.78 -7.13 -18.33
N VAL A 260 -3.63 -6.17 -18.73
CA VAL A 260 -3.26 -4.94 -19.43
C VAL A 260 -2.95 -3.81 -18.44
N LEU A 261 -1.72 -3.28 -18.51
CA LEU A 261 -1.32 -2.11 -17.74
C LEU A 261 -1.73 -0.83 -18.47
N MET A 262 -2.54 -0.01 -17.81
CA MET A 262 -2.97 1.31 -18.29
C MET A 262 -2.13 2.42 -17.66
N GLN A 263 -1.99 3.54 -18.37
CA GLN A 263 -1.46 4.76 -17.77
C GLN A 263 -2.53 5.40 -16.88
N PRO A 264 -2.25 5.65 -15.59
CA PRO A 264 -3.21 6.32 -14.74
C PRO A 264 -3.36 7.80 -15.13
N TYR A 265 -4.59 8.30 -15.18
CA TYR A 265 -4.87 9.69 -15.54
C TYR A 265 -5.98 10.31 -14.67
N LEU A 266 -5.89 11.62 -14.47
CA LEU A 266 -6.79 12.43 -13.65
C LEU A 266 -7.54 13.48 -14.48
N ILE A 267 -6.89 14.04 -15.50
CA ILE A 267 -7.48 15.09 -16.34
C ILE A 267 -8.30 14.41 -17.43
N GLU A 268 -9.62 14.60 -17.43
CA GLU A 268 -10.51 14.14 -18.50
C GLU A 268 -10.39 15.02 -19.76
N LYS A 269 -10.43 16.34 -19.59
CA LYS A 269 -10.28 17.30 -20.69
C LYS A 269 -9.80 18.67 -20.22
N ILE A 270 -9.25 19.44 -21.15
CA ILE A 270 -8.91 20.87 -20.99
C ILE A 270 -9.74 21.67 -21.99
N GLU A 271 -10.56 22.59 -21.48
CA GLU A 271 -11.31 23.56 -22.29
C GLU A 271 -10.57 24.90 -22.32
N TYR A 272 -10.18 25.34 -23.53
CA TYR A 272 -9.45 26.59 -23.72
C TYR A 272 -10.39 27.78 -23.94
N ALA A 273 -9.88 28.99 -23.69
CA ALA A 273 -10.64 30.23 -23.83
C ALA A 273 -11.13 30.50 -25.27
N ASP A 274 -10.51 29.90 -26.28
CA ASP A 274 -10.93 29.99 -27.69
C ASP A 274 -12.02 28.97 -28.06
N GLY A 275 -12.46 28.15 -27.11
CA GLY A 275 -13.46 27.10 -27.29
C GLY A 275 -12.90 25.78 -27.83
N SER A 276 -11.59 25.67 -28.04
CA SER A 276 -10.98 24.37 -28.33
C SER A 276 -10.95 23.48 -27.09
N ILE A 277 -10.99 22.16 -27.30
CA ILE A 277 -10.98 21.14 -26.25
C ILE A 277 -9.87 20.14 -26.57
N THR A 278 -9.03 19.84 -25.57
CA THR A 278 -8.13 18.67 -25.58
C THR A 278 -8.72 17.63 -24.66
N GLU A 279 -9.15 16.50 -25.20
CA GLU A 279 -9.60 15.33 -24.42
C GLU A 279 -8.41 14.40 -24.16
N TYR A 280 -8.41 13.78 -22.99
CA TYR A 280 -7.42 12.77 -22.60
C TYR A 280 -8.10 11.41 -22.65
N GLU A 281 -7.54 10.53 -23.49
CA GLU A 281 -8.05 9.19 -23.72
C GLU A 281 -7.22 8.16 -22.92
N PRO A 282 -7.82 7.02 -22.56
CA PRO A 282 -7.08 5.92 -21.94
C PRO A 282 -5.88 5.48 -22.77
N GLU A 283 -4.72 5.33 -22.13
CA GLU A 283 -3.47 4.90 -22.78
C GLU A 283 -3.06 3.51 -22.32
N ILE A 284 -2.99 2.56 -23.26
CA ILE A 284 -2.45 1.22 -23.01
C ILE A 284 -0.93 1.29 -23.01
N ILE A 285 -0.32 0.94 -21.88
CA ILE A 285 1.14 0.89 -21.76
C ILE A 285 1.68 -0.45 -22.28
N ARG A 286 1.09 -1.59 -21.88
CA ARG A 286 1.43 -2.95 -22.35
C ARG A 286 0.52 -4.04 -21.77
N GLN A 287 0.56 -5.22 -22.38
CA GLN A 287 0.15 -6.47 -21.75
C GLN A 287 1.29 -6.98 -20.84
N VAL A 288 1.04 -7.15 -19.54
CA VAL A 288 2.05 -7.65 -18.57
C VAL A 288 1.94 -9.16 -18.38
N VAL A 289 0.71 -9.65 -18.17
CA VAL A 289 0.38 -11.08 -18.09
C VAL A 289 -0.78 -11.38 -19.03
N THR A 290 -1.02 -12.65 -19.34
CA THR A 290 -2.17 -13.03 -20.17
C THR A 290 -3.50 -12.88 -19.43
N GLY A 291 -4.61 -12.74 -20.16
CA GLY A 291 -5.96 -12.75 -19.58
C GLY A 291 -6.26 -14.04 -18.80
N ASP A 292 -5.79 -15.21 -19.26
CA ASP A 292 -5.92 -16.48 -18.52
C ASP A 292 -5.20 -16.43 -17.16
N THR A 293 -4.00 -15.85 -17.12
CA THR A 293 -3.31 -15.62 -15.85
C THR A 293 -4.08 -14.65 -14.96
N ALA A 294 -4.56 -13.53 -15.51
CA ALA A 294 -5.36 -12.57 -14.76
C ALA A 294 -6.62 -13.22 -14.15
N GLU A 295 -7.38 -13.99 -14.94
CA GLU A 295 -8.57 -14.72 -14.49
C GLU A 295 -8.26 -15.72 -13.35
N LYS A 296 -7.18 -16.50 -13.50
CA LYS A 296 -6.72 -17.42 -12.44
C LYS A 296 -6.37 -16.66 -11.16
N LEU A 297 -5.64 -15.55 -11.27
CA LEU A 297 -5.28 -14.73 -10.11
C LEU A 297 -6.50 -14.08 -9.47
N THR A 298 -7.48 -13.61 -10.26
CA THR A 298 -8.75 -13.10 -9.76
C THR A 298 -9.43 -14.14 -8.86
N ALA A 299 -9.55 -15.39 -9.32
CA ALA A 299 -10.14 -16.47 -8.54
C ALA A 299 -9.36 -16.77 -7.24
N MET A 300 -8.01 -16.76 -7.30
CA MET A 300 -7.16 -16.96 -6.12
C MET A 300 -7.33 -15.81 -5.11
N LEU A 301 -7.36 -14.56 -5.58
CA LEU A 301 -7.55 -13.37 -4.76
C LEU A 301 -8.98 -13.28 -4.19
N THR A 302 -9.99 -13.81 -4.88
CA THR A 302 -11.33 -13.99 -4.29
C THR A 302 -11.27 -14.96 -3.11
N ALA A 303 -10.50 -16.05 -3.22
CA ALA A 303 -10.35 -17.00 -2.11
C ALA A 303 -9.71 -16.35 -0.87
N VAL A 304 -8.78 -15.40 -1.06
CA VAL A 304 -8.21 -14.60 0.05
C VAL A 304 -9.30 -13.87 0.82
N ILE A 305 -10.30 -13.31 0.14
CA ILE A 305 -11.41 -12.59 0.78
C ILE A 305 -12.41 -13.56 1.40
N GLU A 306 -12.72 -14.66 0.72
CA GLU A 306 -13.79 -15.56 1.16
C GLU A 306 -13.39 -16.45 2.34
N ARG A 307 -12.10 -16.79 2.49
CA ARG A 307 -11.63 -17.71 3.55
C ARG A 307 -10.26 -17.38 4.14
N GLY A 308 -9.61 -16.29 3.73
CA GLY A 308 -8.25 -15.93 4.16
C GLY A 308 -8.17 -14.67 5.01
N GLU A 309 -6.99 -14.05 5.01
CA GLU A 309 -6.70 -12.82 5.78
C GLU A 309 -7.51 -11.60 5.33
N GLY A 310 -8.09 -11.63 4.12
CA GLY A 310 -8.85 -10.53 3.54
C GLY A 310 -10.33 -10.49 3.94
N ILE A 311 -10.79 -11.35 4.84
CA ILE A 311 -12.22 -11.52 5.16
C ILE A 311 -12.94 -10.24 5.60
N GLN A 312 -12.22 -9.25 6.12
CA GLN A 312 -12.80 -7.95 6.51
C GLN A 312 -13.23 -7.09 5.31
N ALA A 313 -12.76 -7.41 4.09
CA ALA A 313 -13.19 -6.79 2.85
C ALA A 313 -14.39 -7.48 2.18
N LYS A 314 -14.91 -8.56 2.78
CA LYS A 314 -16.02 -9.32 2.23
C LYS A 314 -17.32 -8.51 2.28
N LEU A 315 -18.01 -8.46 1.14
CA LEU A 315 -19.34 -7.86 1.00
C LEU A 315 -20.42 -8.95 0.93
N GLU A 316 -21.63 -8.61 1.35
CA GLU A 316 -22.78 -9.53 1.39
C GLU A 316 -23.20 -9.94 -0.02
N ASP A 317 -23.41 -8.96 -0.89
CA ASP A 317 -24.02 -9.14 -2.22
C ASP A 317 -23.00 -9.16 -3.38
N TYR A 318 -21.70 -8.95 -3.09
CA TYR A 318 -20.64 -8.89 -4.09
C TYR A 318 -19.45 -9.76 -3.77
N TYR A 319 -18.89 -10.42 -4.78
CA TYR A 319 -17.57 -11.00 -4.74
C TYR A 319 -16.50 -9.92 -4.94
N VAL A 320 -15.42 -10.05 -4.18
CA VAL A 320 -14.28 -9.13 -4.21
C VAL A 320 -13.02 -9.95 -4.37
N ALA A 321 -12.13 -9.52 -5.26
CA ALA A 321 -10.76 -10.00 -5.32
C ALA A 321 -9.85 -8.97 -4.64
N GLY A 322 -8.94 -9.40 -3.77
CA GLY A 322 -8.00 -8.47 -3.15
C GLY A 322 -6.97 -9.14 -2.25
N LYS A 323 -6.03 -8.31 -1.76
CA LYS A 323 -4.94 -8.76 -0.90
C LYS A 323 -4.62 -7.75 0.20
N THR A 324 -4.42 -8.28 1.41
CA THR A 324 -3.87 -7.58 2.56
C THR A 324 -2.35 -7.42 2.45
N GLY A 325 -1.84 -6.28 2.88
CA GLY A 325 -0.43 -5.99 3.11
C GLY A 325 -0.18 -5.49 4.53
N THR A 326 0.85 -6.03 5.16
CA THR A 326 1.43 -5.49 6.39
C THR A 326 2.93 -5.47 6.16
N SER A 327 3.52 -4.28 6.14
CA SER A 327 4.96 -4.08 5.94
C SER A 327 5.59 -3.66 7.24
N GLN A 328 6.65 -4.36 7.65
CA GLN A 328 7.48 -3.95 8.78
C GLN A 328 8.27 -2.71 8.39
N THR A 329 8.43 -1.78 9.33
CA THR A 329 9.39 -0.68 9.19
C THR A 329 10.66 -0.99 9.98
N TYR A 330 11.75 -0.29 9.66
CA TYR A 330 13.07 -0.58 10.17
C TYR A 330 13.73 0.65 10.75
N LYS A 331 14.48 0.46 11.84
CA LYS A 331 15.31 1.51 12.45
C LYS A 331 16.72 0.99 12.66
N TYR A 332 17.70 1.70 12.11
CA TYR A 332 19.13 1.34 12.16
C TYR A 332 19.44 -0.09 11.69
N GLY A 333 18.64 -0.60 10.73
CA GLY A 333 18.80 -1.95 10.18
C GLY A 333 18.06 -3.05 10.94
N GLU A 334 17.37 -2.73 12.05
CA GLU A 334 16.59 -3.68 12.82
C GLU A 334 15.08 -3.49 12.55
N PRO A 335 14.30 -4.57 12.39
CA PRO A 335 12.86 -4.47 12.22
C PRO A 335 12.22 -3.94 13.51
N LEU A 336 11.26 -3.05 13.36
CA LEU A 336 10.44 -2.59 14.47
C LEU A 336 9.33 -3.62 14.77
N GLU A 337 8.96 -3.69 16.05
CA GLU A 337 7.96 -4.62 16.55
C GLU A 337 6.87 -3.89 17.35
N GLY A 338 5.64 -4.38 17.26
CA GLY A 338 4.50 -3.89 18.04
C GLY A 338 3.54 -3.00 17.26
N ALA A 339 2.45 -2.63 17.91
CA ALA A 339 1.44 -1.79 17.27
C ALA A 339 1.99 -0.40 17.01
N GLY A 340 1.62 0.21 15.88
CA GLY A 340 2.23 1.45 15.42
C GLY A 340 3.40 1.24 14.48
N THR A 341 4.11 0.11 14.49
CA THR A 341 5.39 -0.03 13.77
C THR A 341 5.30 -0.55 12.33
N THR A 342 4.11 -0.54 11.74
CA THR A 342 3.89 -1.16 10.42
C THR A 342 3.14 -0.23 9.49
N ILE A 343 3.25 -0.50 8.19
CA ILE A 343 2.37 0.08 7.18
C ILE A 343 1.32 -0.97 6.84
N GLY A 344 0.06 -0.61 7.04
CA GLY A 344 -1.08 -1.44 6.70
C GLY A 344 -1.63 -1.07 5.34
N SER A 345 -1.92 -2.04 4.47
CA SER A 345 -2.57 -1.77 3.19
C SER A 345 -3.51 -2.87 2.75
N PHE A 346 -4.45 -2.51 1.88
CA PHE A 346 -5.32 -3.43 1.20
C PHE A 346 -5.56 -2.91 -0.21
N VAL A 347 -5.48 -3.80 -1.20
CA VAL A 347 -5.85 -3.50 -2.59
C VAL A 347 -6.83 -4.55 -3.06
N GLY A 348 -7.95 -4.12 -3.65
CA GLY A 348 -8.94 -5.03 -4.20
C GLY A 348 -9.80 -4.39 -5.27
N TYR A 349 -10.46 -5.22 -6.06
CA TYR A 349 -11.33 -4.81 -7.16
C TYR A 349 -12.58 -5.69 -7.23
N ALA A 350 -13.63 -5.13 -7.80
CA ALA A 350 -14.92 -5.78 -7.96
C ALA A 350 -15.80 -5.04 -8.98
N PRO A 351 -16.92 -5.63 -9.46
CA PRO A 351 -17.28 -7.05 -9.42
C PRO A 351 -16.22 -7.98 -10.06
N LEU A 352 -16.36 -9.31 -9.94
CA LEU A 352 -15.34 -10.22 -10.50
C LEU A 352 -15.39 -10.36 -12.03
N ASN A 353 -16.59 -10.46 -12.60
CA ASN A 353 -16.75 -10.75 -14.04
C ASN A 353 -16.51 -9.53 -14.93
N ASP A 354 -16.69 -8.35 -14.37
CA ASP A 354 -16.57 -7.05 -15.05
C ASP A 354 -16.09 -6.03 -14.00
N PRO A 355 -14.78 -6.02 -13.66
CA PRO A 355 -14.24 -5.12 -12.65
C PRO A 355 -14.48 -3.65 -13.02
N GLN A 356 -15.36 -2.98 -12.28
CA GLN A 356 -15.72 -1.58 -12.52
C GLN A 356 -14.83 -0.60 -11.75
N PHE A 357 -14.18 -1.08 -10.69
CA PHE A 357 -13.27 -0.28 -9.88
C PHE A 357 -12.23 -1.14 -9.18
N ILE A 358 -11.08 -0.54 -8.91
CA ILE A 358 -10.06 -1.02 -7.98
C ILE A 358 -9.82 0.06 -6.91
N VAL A 359 -9.66 -0.37 -5.66
CA VAL A 359 -9.39 0.51 -4.52
C VAL A 359 -8.11 0.06 -3.82
N LEU A 360 -7.22 1.01 -3.56
CA LEU A 360 -6.13 0.88 -2.61
C LEU A 360 -6.47 1.70 -1.37
N VAL A 361 -6.33 1.11 -0.19
CA VAL A 361 -6.30 1.80 1.09
C VAL A 361 -4.99 1.50 1.78
N LYS A 362 -4.32 2.53 2.30
CA LYS A 362 -3.07 2.43 3.04
C LYS A 362 -3.14 3.28 4.30
N TYR A 363 -2.60 2.73 5.39
CA TYR A 363 -2.44 3.39 6.67
C TYR A 363 -0.98 3.34 7.10
N ASP A 364 -0.47 4.49 7.52
CA ASP A 364 0.84 4.60 8.14
C ASP A 364 0.70 4.49 9.65
N TYR A 365 1.41 3.51 10.21
CA TYR A 365 1.59 3.35 11.64
C TYR A 365 0.27 3.22 12.44
N PRO A 366 -0.65 2.30 12.07
CA PRO A 366 -1.88 2.08 12.83
C PRO A 366 -1.58 1.46 14.20
N LYS A 367 -2.20 1.99 15.27
CA LYS A 367 -1.88 1.62 16.66
C LYS A 367 -2.85 0.63 17.29
N THR A 368 -4.01 0.43 16.68
CA THR A 368 -5.05 -0.47 17.22
C THR A 368 -4.85 -1.93 16.83
N SER A 369 -3.98 -2.22 15.86
CA SER A 369 -3.66 -3.57 15.41
C SER A 369 -2.28 -3.61 14.76
N ILE A 370 -1.51 -4.65 15.05
CA ILE A 370 -0.27 -4.98 14.31
C ILE A 370 -0.55 -5.51 12.90
N TRP A 371 -1.79 -5.94 12.62
CA TRP A 371 -2.20 -6.48 11.33
C TRP A 371 -2.84 -5.38 10.48
N GLY A 372 -2.05 -4.36 10.13
CA GLY A 372 -2.52 -3.16 9.43
C GLY A 372 -3.30 -3.43 8.14
N GLY A 373 -3.04 -4.54 7.44
CA GLY A 373 -3.82 -4.92 6.25
C GLY A 373 -5.29 -5.24 6.53
N SER A 374 -5.60 -5.89 7.66
CA SER A 374 -6.99 -6.20 8.08
C SER A 374 -7.79 -4.93 8.39
N THR A 375 -7.08 -3.90 8.81
CA THR A 375 -7.60 -2.58 9.12
C THR A 375 -7.96 -1.82 7.83
N ALA A 376 -7.04 -1.80 6.86
CA ALA A 376 -7.28 -1.23 5.53
C ALA A 376 -8.44 -1.94 4.79
N ALA A 377 -8.58 -3.25 4.96
CA ALA A 377 -9.66 -4.05 4.39
C ALA A 377 -11.07 -3.60 4.84
N LYS A 378 -11.23 -3.14 6.08
CA LYS A 378 -12.53 -2.61 6.56
C LYS A 378 -12.90 -1.31 5.87
N THR A 379 -11.94 -0.39 5.74
CA THR A 379 -12.16 0.87 5.02
C THR A 379 -12.42 0.63 3.54
N PHE A 380 -11.71 -0.32 2.93
CA PHE A 380 -12.01 -0.80 1.59
C PHE A 380 -13.48 -1.23 1.48
N ALA A 381 -13.98 -2.06 2.40
CA ALA A 381 -15.36 -2.55 2.35
C ALA A 381 -16.36 -1.38 2.37
N SER A 382 -16.18 -0.41 3.26
CA SER A 382 -17.04 0.79 3.32
C SER A 382 -17.00 1.63 2.05
N ILE A 383 -15.83 1.77 1.41
CA ILE A 383 -15.69 2.48 0.15
C ILE A 383 -16.37 1.70 -0.99
N ALA A 384 -16.12 0.39 -1.07
CA ALA A 384 -16.69 -0.47 -2.10
C ALA A 384 -18.22 -0.53 -2.03
N ASP A 385 -18.79 -0.72 -0.83
CA ASP A 385 -20.24 -0.71 -0.56
C ASP A 385 -20.88 0.60 -1.06
N PHE A 386 -20.25 1.75 -0.73
CA PHE A 386 -20.68 3.04 -1.25
C PHE A 386 -20.61 3.14 -2.78
N ILE A 387 -19.54 2.64 -3.41
CA ILE A 387 -19.38 2.68 -4.87
C ILE A 387 -20.46 1.83 -5.55
N PHE A 388 -20.74 0.62 -5.05
CA PHE A 388 -21.80 -0.25 -5.56
C PHE A 388 -23.16 0.44 -5.55
N ASP A 389 -23.53 1.03 -4.42
CA ASP A 389 -24.77 1.80 -4.27
C ASP A 389 -24.80 3.04 -5.16
N TYR A 390 -23.69 3.79 -5.22
CA TYR A 390 -23.62 5.04 -5.97
C TYR A 390 -23.78 4.84 -7.48
N TYR A 391 -23.09 3.85 -8.03
CA TYR A 391 -23.14 3.53 -9.46
C TYR A 391 -24.27 2.57 -9.84
N ASN A 392 -25.05 2.07 -8.86
CA ASN A 392 -26.09 1.05 -9.06
C ASN A 392 -25.56 -0.18 -9.80
N ILE A 393 -24.37 -0.63 -9.43
CA ILE A 393 -23.74 -1.82 -10.00
C ILE A 393 -24.54 -3.04 -9.47
N PRO A 394 -24.95 -3.99 -10.32
CA PRO A 394 -25.76 -5.13 -9.89
C PRO A 394 -24.95 -6.14 -9.06
N PRO A 395 -25.54 -6.76 -8.02
CA PRO A 395 -24.95 -7.89 -7.29
C PRO A 395 -24.46 -9.03 -8.19
N ASP A 396 -23.31 -9.61 -7.85
CA ASP A 396 -22.77 -10.82 -8.49
C ASP A 396 -22.77 -12.05 -7.55
N LYS A 397 -23.21 -11.88 -6.29
CA LYS A 397 -23.68 -12.96 -5.41
C LYS A 397 -25.19 -13.11 -5.55
N ASN A 398 -25.65 -14.35 -5.71
CA ASN A 398 -27.07 -14.66 -5.94
C ASN A 398 -27.95 -14.46 -4.71
#